data_AF-A0A963DGG0-F1
#
_entry.id   AF-A0A963DGG0-F1
#
_cell.length_a   1.000
_cell.length_b   1.000
_cell.length_c   1.000
_cell.angle_alpha   90.00
_cell.angle_beta   90.00
_cell.angle_gamma   90.00
#
_symmetry.space_group_name_H-M   'P 1'
#
loop_
_entity.id
_entity.type
_entity.pdbx_description
1 polymer ?
#
loop_
_entity_poly.entity_id
_entity_poly.type
_entity_poly.pdbx_seq_one_letter_code
_entity_poly.pdbx_strand_id
1 'polypeptide(L)'
;MSLTYTSAPEAIGHWIDNEAQTGGGRSQPVYDPALGKVARRVALATEAEVNAAVASAAAAQPAWAGTAPQKRARVLFKMRDLVERHTDDQGTAPQKRARVLFKMRDLVERHTDDL
;
A
#
# COMPACT_ATOMS: atom_id res chain seq x y z
N MET A 1 -15.18 20.41 -14.90
CA MET A 1 -15.66 19.21 -14.17
C MET A 1 -14.61 18.92 -13.11
N SER A 2 -14.81 19.47 -11.91
CA SER A 2 -13.80 19.51 -10.85
C SER A 2 -13.78 18.18 -10.11
N LEU A 3 -12.61 17.56 -10.02
CA LEU A 3 -12.38 16.36 -9.22
C LEU A 3 -12.65 16.71 -7.75
N THR A 4 -13.72 16.17 -7.18
CA THR A 4 -13.89 16.16 -5.72
C THR A 4 -12.93 15.11 -5.16
N TYR A 5 -11.64 15.46 -5.09
CA TYR A 5 -10.76 14.84 -4.11
C TYR A 5 -11.42 15.12 -2.75
N THR A 6 -11.89 14.06 -2.08
CA THR A 6 -12.43 14.14 -0.73
C THR A 6 -11.39 14.79 0.17
N SER A 7 -11.53 16.10 0.38
CA SER A 7 -10.78 16.84 1.37
C SER A 7 -11.39 16.52 2.73
N ALA A 8 -10.88 15.49 3.36
CA ALA A 8 -11.03 15.28 4.80
C ALA A 8 -9.62 15.26 5.42
N PRO A 9 -9.40 15.92 6.56
CA PRO A 9 -8.09 16.07 7.20
C PRO A 9 -7.70 14.79 7.95
N GLU A 10 -7.89 13.63 7.36
CA GLU A 10 -7.60 12.35 8.00
C GLU A 10 -6.09 12.10 7.90
N ALA A 11 -5.46 12.02 9.07
CA ALA A 11 -4.04 11.71 9.18
C ALA A 11 -3.78 10.31 8.63
N ILE A 12 -2.81 10.19 7.74
CA ILE A 12 -2.32 8.90 7.25
C ILE A 12 -1.45 8.31 8.36
N GLY A 13 -1.98 7.32 9.06
CA GLY A 13 -1.29 6.56 10.10
C GLY A 13 -0.46 5.40 9.55
N HIS A 14 0.15 4.65 10.46
CA HIS A 14 0.93 3.45 10.15
C HIS A 14 0.06 2.20 10.31
N TRP A 15 0.43 1.11 9.66
CA TRP A 15 -0.20 -0.20 9.83
C TRP A 15 0.88 -1.19 10.28
N ILE A 16 0.82 -1.62 11.53
CA ILE A 16 1.83 -2.48 12.17
C ILE A 16 1.10 -3.65 12.82
N ASP A 17 1.59 -4.87 12.58
CA ASP A 17 1.03 -6.09 13.18
C ASP A 17 -0.47 -6.30 12.96
N ASN A 18 -0.96 -5.97 11.76
CA ASN A 18 -2.37 -6.03 11.39
C ASN A 18 -3.28 -5.01 12.13
N GLU A 19 -2.70 -3.98 12.74
CA GLU A 19 -3.42 -2.92 13.44
C GLU A 19 -3.07 -1.51 12.92
N ALA A 20 -4.06 -0.61 12.96
CA ALA A 20 -3.88 0.80 12.63
C ALA A 20 -3.25 1.55 13.81
N GLN A 21 -2.09 2.17 13.57
CA GLN A 21 -1.35 2.96 14.55
C GLN A 21 -1.42 4.44 14.15
N THR A 22 -1.92 5.29 15.06
CA THR A 22 -1.89 6.75 14.91
C THR A 22 -0.49 7.23 15.26
N GLY A 23 0.37 7.31 14.25
CA GLY A 23 1.82 7.44 14.40
C GLY A 23 2.30 8.56 15.34
N GLY A 24 3.51 8.40 15.88
CA GLY A 24 4.08 9.22 16.95
C GLY A 24 4.29 10.69 16.61
N GLY A 25 3.34 11.54 17.03
CA GLY A 25 3.47 12.97 17.37
C GLY A 25 3.83 13.98 16.27
N ARG A 26 4.65 13.59 15.29
CA ARG A 26 5.10 14.43 14.18
C ARG A 26 4.30 14.09 12.92
N SER A 27 3.95 15.11 12.15
CA SER A 27 3.23 14.92 10.89
C SER A 27 3.75 15.85 9.80
N GLN A 28 3.81 15.35 8.58
CA GLN A 28 4.23 16.09 7.39
C GLN A 28 3.04 16.30 6.44
N PRO A 29 2.85 17.49 5.87
CA PRO A 29 1.81 17.73 4.89
C PRO A 29 2.13 17.03 3.55
N VAL A 30 1.12 16.37 2.97
CA VAL A 30 1.12 15.85 1.60
C VAL A 30 0.34 16.85 0.75
N TYR A 31 0.99 17.37 -0.29
CA TYR A 31 0.41 18.39 -1.16
C TYR A 31 -0.25 17.76 -2.38
N ASP A 32 -1.37 18.34 -2.80
CA ASP A 32 -1.99 18.05 -4.09
C ASP A 32 -1.17 18.71 -5.21
N PRO A 33 -0.58 17.96 -6.15
CA PRO A 33 0.23 18.51 -7.22
C PRO A 33 -0.56 19.37 -8.23
N ALA A 34 -1.89 19.24 -8.29
CA ALA A 34 -2.75 20.01 -9.19
C ALA A 34 -3.17 21.37 -8.58
N LEU A 35 -3.26 21.46 -7.24
CA LEU A 35 -3.80 22.63 -6.55
C LEU A 35 -2.80 23.32 -5.62
N GLY A 36 -1.66 22.70 -5.32
CA GLY A 36 -0.64 23.21 -4.39
C GLY A 36 -1.12 23.29 -2.93
N LYS A 37 -2.32 22.79 -2.62
CA LYS A 37 -2.90 22.80 -1.28
C LYS A 37 -2.55 21.52 -0.53
N VAL A 38 -2.55 21.57 0.79
CA VAL A 38 -2.40 20.38 1.62
C VAL A 38 -3.61 19.48 1.40
N ALA A 39 -3.35 18.30 0.86
CA ALA A 39 -4.34 17.24 0.73
C ALA A 39 -4.49 16.51 2.08
N ARG A 40 -3.42 15.89 2.57
CA ARG A 40 -3.43 15.08 3.80
C ARG A 40 -2.22 15.36 4.68
N ARG A 41 -2.19 14.80 5.89
CA ARG A 41 -1.01 14.80 6.76
C ARG A 41 -0.57 13.36 6.99
N VAL A 42 0.69 13.05 6.74
CA VAL A 42 1.27 11.74 7.05
C VAL A 42 1.95 11.79 8.42
N ALA A 43 1.64 10.82 9.29
CA ALA A 43 2.34 10.66 10.56
C ALA A 43 3.77 10.17 10.27
N LEU A 44 4.77 10.82 10.86
CA LEU A 44 6.17 10.39 10.74
C LEU A 44 6.46 9.37 11.83
N ALA A 45 6.89 8.18 11.43
CA ALA A 45 7.26 7.13 12.37
C ALA A 45 8.44 7.57 13.26
N THR A 46 8.36 7.18 14.53
CA THR A 46 9.46 7.19 15.49
C THR A 46 10.32 5.94 15.32
N GLU A 47 11.53 5.98 15.86
CA GLU A 47 12.43 4.82 15.84
C GLU A 47 11.81 3.59 16.52
N ALA A 48 11.06 3.80 17.62
CA ALA A 48 10.36 2.75 18.33
C ALA A 48 9.29 2.07 17.45
N GLU A 49 8.52 2.84 16.68
CA GLU A 49 7.51 2.30 15.77
C GLU A 49 8.13 1.54 14.61
N VAL A 50 9.26 2.01 14.07
CA VAL A 50 10.01 1.29 13.05
C VAL A 50 10.53 -0.04 13.59
N ASN A 51 11.10 -0.05 14.80
CA ASN A 51 11.59 -1.26 15.44
C ASN A 51 10.45 -2.27 15.71
N ALA A 52 9.28 -1.80 16.15
CA ALA A 52 8.10 -2.64 16.33
C ALA A 52 7.61 -3.25 15.00
N ALA A 53 7.60 -2.46 13.91
CA ALA A 53 7.25 -2.96 12.58
C ALA A 53 8.22 -4.03 12.08
N VAL A 54 9.53 -3.82 12.27
CA VAL A 54 10.55 -4.81 11.90
C VAL A 54 10.42 -6.09 12.74
N ALA A 55 10.18 -5.97 14.04
CA ALA A 55 10.01 -7.12 14.92
C ALA A 55 8.78 -7.97 14.54
N SER A 56 7.63 -7.33 14.28
CA SER A 56 6.42 -8.01 13.79
C SER A 56 6.67 -8.69 12.44
N ALA A 57 7.32 -8.01 11.49
CA ALA A 57 7.66 -8.58 10.19
C ALA A 57 8.61 -9.80 10.32
N ALA A 58 9.61 -9.72 11.20
CA ALA A 58 10.53 -10.83 11.47
C ALA A 58 9.81 -12.04 12.11
N ALA A 59 8.86 -11.80 13.01
CA ALA A 59 8.06 -12.86 13.63
C ALA A 59 7.11 -13.54 12.62
N ALA A 60 6.54 -12.79 11.67
CA ALA A 60 5.66 -13.32 10.63
C ALA A 60 6.41 -14.05 9.50
N GLN A 61 7.70 -13.74 9.29
CA GLN A 61 8.48 -14.27 8.17
C GLN A 61 8.54 -15.81 8.09
N PRO A 62 8.77 -16.57 9.18
CA PRO A 62 8.85 -18.02 9.10
C PRO A 62 7.52 -18.67 8.66
N ALA A 63 6.40 -18.18 9.19
CA ALA A 63 5.07 -18.65 8.82
C ALA A 63 4.73 -18.31 7.35
N TRP A 64 5.14 -17.11 6.90
CA TRP A 64 4.98 -16.70 5.51
C TRP A 64 5.85 -17.52 4.55
N ALA A 65 7.11 -17.79 4.91
CA ALA A 65 8.03 -18.61 4.12
C ALA A 65 7.55 -20.06 3.99
N GLY A 66 7.02 -20.63 5.08
CA GLY A 66 6.42 -21.97 5.11
C GLY A 66 5.08 -22.10 4.37
N THR A 67 4.45 -20.98 3.98
CA THR A 67 3.20 -20.99 3.21
C THR A 67 3.47 -21.42 1.77
N ALA A 68 2.75 -22.43 1.26
CA ALA A 68 2.90 -22.93 -0.11
C ALA A 68 2.87 -21.80 -1.17
N PRO A 69 3.73 -21.82 -2.20
CA PRO A 69 3.83 -20.75 -3.20
C PRO A 69 2.50 -20.35 -3.85
N GLN A 70 1.68 -21.36 -4.18
CA GLN A 70 0.33 -21.19 -4.73
C GLN A 70 -0.59 -20.34 -3.82
N LYS A 71 -0.48 -20.51 -2.50
CA LYS A 71 -1.27 -19.72 -1.54
C LYS A 71 -0.80 -18.26 -1.48
N ARG A 72 0.51 -18.01 -1.59
CA ARG A 72 1.07 -16.64 -1.65
C ARG A 72 0.65 -15.92 -2.93
N ALA A 73 0.66 -16.61 -4.07
CA ALA A 73 0.18 -16.06 -5.33
C ALA A 73 -1.29 -15.61 -5.26
N ARG A 74 -2.16 -16.40 -4.62
CA ARG A 74 -3.58 -16.02 -4.40
C ARG A 74 -3.74 -14.73 -3.62
N VAL A 75 -2.89 -14.46 -2.62
CA VAL A 75 -2.92 -13.19 -1.87
C VAL A 75 -2.60 -12.01 -2.78
N LEU A 76 -1.58 -12.14 -3.63
CA LEU A 76 -1.21 -11.10 -4.60
C LEU A 76 -2.30 -10.86 -5.66
N PHE A 77 -2.93 -11.93 -6.16
CA PHE A 77 -4.05 -11.79 -7.10
C PHE A 77 -5.26 -11.11 -6.46
N LYS A 78 -5.59 -11.45 -5.20
CA LYS A 78 -6.66 -10.77 -4.47
C LYS A 78 -6.34 -9.29 -4.24
N MET A 79 -5.09 -8.95 -3.95
CA MET A 79 -4.64 -7.56 -3.85
C MET A 79 -4.82 -6.82 -5.17
N ARG A 80 -4.43 -7.41 -6.31
CA ARG A 80 -4.67 -6.82 -7.64
C ARG A 80 -6.15 -6.55 -7.87
N ASP A 81 -7.01 -7.54 -7.63
CA ASP A 81 -8.45 -7.41 -7.87
C ASP A 81 -9.07 -6.29 -7.01
N LEU A 82 -8.61 -6.14 -5.76
CA LEU A 82 -9.02 -5.04 -4.89
C LEU A 82 -8.57 -3.69 -5.43
N VAL A 83 -7.31 -3.59 -5.89
CA VAL A 83 -6.79 -2.37 -6.51
C VAL A 83 -7.62 -2.00 -7.75
N GLU A 84 -7.86 -2.94 -8.66
CA GLU A 84 -8.66 -2.70 -9.88
C GLU A 84 -10.07 -2.18 -9.55
N ARG A 85 -10.78 -2.86 -8.63
CA ARG A 85 -12.13 -2.45 -8.20
C ARG A 85 -12.18 -1.04 -7.62
N HIS A 86 -11.20 -0.67 -6.79
CA HIS A 86 -11.15 0.67 -6.19
C HIS A 86 -10.60 1.74 -7.14
N THR A 87 -9.95 1.35 -8.23
CA THR A 87 -9.42 2.29 -9.23
C THR A 87 -10.52 2.80 -10.16
N ASP A 88 -11.51 1.96 -10.49
CA ASP A 88 -12.68 2.38 -11.27
C ASP A 88 -13.58 3.37 -10.52
N ASP A 89 -13.59 3.28 -9.18
CA ASP A 89 -14.33 4.18 -8.29
C ASP A 89 -13.61 5.54 -8.10
N GLN A 90 -12.31 5.61 -8.40
CA GLN A 90 -11.45 6.78 -8.18
C GLN A 90 -10.94 7.30 -9.54
N GLY A 91 -11.78 8.00 -10.31
CA GLY A 91 -11.54 8.50 -11.68
C GLY A 91 -10.19 9.22 -11.95
N THR A 92 -9.10 8.46 -11.96
CA THR A 92 -7.71 8.92 -12.10
C THR A 92 -7.18 8.41 -13.43
N ALA A 93 -6.67 9.33 -14.25
CA ALA A 93 -6.28 9.05 -15.63
C ALA A 93 -5.34 7.83 -15.78
N PRO A 94 -5.59 6.93 -16.77
CA PRO A 94 -4.96 5.61 -16.89
C PRO A 94 -3.45 5.60 -17.23
N GLN A 95 -2.83 6.75 -17.48
CA GLN A 95 -1.65 6.81 -18.35
C GLN A 95 -0.29 6.49 -17.71
N LYS A 96 -0.15 6.44 -16.37
CA LYS A 96 1.16 6.18 -15.71
C LYS A 96 1.23 4.92 -14.85
N ARG A 97 0.10 4.28 -14.50
CA ARG A 97 0.06 3.18 -13.52
C ARG A 97 0.05 1.77 -14.12
N ALA A 98 -0.35 1.61 -15.37
CA ALA A 98 -0.41 0.31 -16.05
C ALA A 98 0.95 -0.43 -16.10
N ARG A 99 2.06 0.32 -16.08
CA ARG A 99 3.42 -0.24 -16.19
C ARG A 99 3.84 -1.11 -15.01
N VAL A 100 3.36 -0.82 -13.80
CA VAL A 100 3.72 -1.58 -12.58
C VAL A 100 2.94 -2.90 -12.52
N LEU A 101 1.64 -2.84 -12.82
CA LEU A 101 0.77 -4.02 -12.83
C LEU A 101 1.15 -5.00 -13.95
N PHE A 102 1.51 -4.48 -15.13
CA PHE A 102 2.00 -5.32 -16.23
C PHE A 102 3.32 -6.02 -15.87
N LYS A 103 4.22 -5.33 -15.16
CA LYS A 103 5.50 -5.89 -14.72
C LYS A 103 5.36 -6.94 -13.60
N MET A 104 4.35 -6.79 -12.74
CA MET A 104 4.03 -7.80 -11.71
C MET A 104 3.45 -9.09 -12.31
N ARG A 105 2.59 -9.00 -13.34
CA ARG A 105 2.07 -10.18 -14.05
C ARG A 105 3.22 -11.03 -14.62
N ASP A 106 4.09 -10.40 -15.39
CA ASP A 106 5.26 -11.04 -15.99
C ASP A 106 6.20 -11.67 -14.96
N LEU A 107 6.34 -11.07 -13.77
CA LEU A 107 7.21 -11.59 -12.70
C LEU A 107 6.60 -12.81 -12.00
N VAL A 108 5.28 -12.83 -11.82
CA VAL A 108 4.57 -13.96 -11.21
C VAL A 108 4.48 -15.13 -12.18
N GLU A 109 4.18 -14.90 -13.46
CA GLU A 109 4.13 -15.96 -14.47
C GLU A 109 5.51 -16.64 -14.63
N ARG A 110 6.58 -15.86 -14.78
CA ARG A 110 7.95 -16.41 -14.89
C ARG A 110 8.43 -17.22 -13.68
N HIS A 111 7.93 -16.96 -12.47
CA HIS A 111 8.34 -17.69 -11.26
C HIS A 111 7.35 -18.77 -10.82
N THR A 112 6.21 -18.91 -11.50
CA THR A 112 5.28 -20.02 -11.28
C THR A 112 5.67 -21.24 -12.13
N ASP A 113 6.39 -21.03 -13.24
CA ASP A 113 6.93 -22.11 -14.09
C ASP A 113 8.20 -22.78 -13.52
N ASP A 114 8.87 -22.15 -12.54
CA ASP A 114 10.13 -22.61 -11.92
C ASP A 114 9.93 -23.41 -10.60
N LEU A 115 8.68 -23.79 -10.26
CA LEU A 115 8.31 -24.55 -9.05
C LEU A 115 7.58 -25.85 -9.39
#